data_AF-A0A942LGE1-F1
#
_entry.id   AF-A0A942LGE1-F1
#
_cell.length_a   1.000
_cell.length_b   1.000
_cell.length_c   1.000
_cell.angle_alpha   90.00
_cell.angle_beta   90.00
_cell.angle_gamma   90.00
#
_symmetry.space_group_name_H-M   'P 1'
#
loop_
_entity.id
_entity.type
_entity.pdbx_description
1 polymer ?
#
loop_
_entity_poly.entity_id
_entity_poly.type
_entity_poly.pdbx_seq_one_letter_code
_entity_poly.pdbx_strand_id
1 'polypeptide(L)'
;MEPIRNNQFSSPHSIKQNIASVKEESFERMLEASMDEKDKKKLLASCQQFEAIFLQMILKNMRSSVNEDGFIQKSFDREIFEGMHDEKIAQQMAEGQGIGLAQQLYKQLSKQIITENNK
;
A
#
# COMPACT_ATOMS: atom_id res chain seq x y z
N MET A 1 -48.46 -5.63 -17.01
CA MET A 1 -47.81 -4.59 -16.19
C MET A 1 -46.76 -5.30 -15.38
N GLU A 2 -45.50 -5.27 -15.84
CA GLU A 2 -44.39 -5.96 -15.17
C GLU A 2 -43.82 -5.05 -14.06
N PRO A 3 -43.48 -5.58 -12.87
CA PRO A 3 -42.83 -4.80 -11.84
C PRO A 3 -41.37 -4.51 -12.21
N ILE A 4 -40.99 -3.26 -12.00
CA ILE A 4 -39.66 -2.68 -12.20
C ILE A 4 -38.62 -3.49 -11.38
N ARG A 5 -37.63 -4.07 -12.05
CA ARG A 5 -36.50 -4.77 -11.41
C ARG A 5 -35.71 -3.78 -10.55
N ASN A 6 -35.70 -4.03 -9.25
CA ASN A 6 -34.94 -3.28 -8.26
C ASN A 6 -33.43 -3.53 -8.50
N ASN A 7 -32.75 -2.55 -9.09
CA ASN A 7 -31.33 -2.64 -9.42
C ASN A 7 -30.51 -2.58 -8.12
N GLN A 8 -29.55 -3.49 -8.02
CA GLN A 8 -28.63 -3.67 -6.91
C GLN A 8 -27.88 -2.37 -6.56
N PHE A 9 -28.31 -1.68 -5.52
CA PHE A 9 -27.41 -0.78 -4.78
C PHE A 9 -26.74 -1.63 -3.69
N SER A 10 -25.57 -2.17 -4.03
CA SER A 10 -24.66 -2.72 -3.04
C SER A 10 -24.29 -1.61 -2.04
N SER A 11 -24.52 -1.88 -0.76
CA SER A 11 -24.24 -0.96 0.34
C SER A 11 -22.78 -0.46 0.32
N PRO A 12 -22.49 0.82 0.59
CA PRO A 12 -21.14 1.40 0.65
C PRO A 12 -20.20 0.77 1.71
N HIS A 13 -20.72 -0.08 2.59
CA HIS A 13 -19.96 -0.72 3.67
C HIS A 13 -18.95 -1.78 3.20
N SER A 14 -18.94 -2.17 1.92
CA SER A 14 -18.05 -3.23 1.42
C SER A 14 -16.75 -2.73 0.76
N ILE A 15 -16.60 -1.42 0.52
CA ILE A 15 -15.45 -0.91 -0.27
C ILE A 15 -14.19 -0.76 0.59
N LYS A 16 -14.32 -0.39 1.88
CA LYS A 16 -13.16 -0.13 2.76
C LYS A 16 -12.37 -1.37 3.19
N GLN A 17 -12.98 -2.56 3.18
CA GLN A 17 -12.30 -3.79 3.62
C GLN A 17 -11.47 -4.49 2.52
N ASN A 18 -11.58 -4.07 1.26
CA ASN A 18 -10.98 -4.80 0.14
C ASN A 18 -9.60 -4.26 -0.32
N ILE A 19 -9.22 -3.03 0.04
CA ILE A 19 -8.03 -2.37 -0.54
C ILE A 19 -6.73 -2.79 0.15
N ALA A 20 -6.74 -2.99 1.47
CA ALA A 20 -5.54 -3.39 2.22
C ALA A 20 -5.10 -4.82 1.88
N SER A 21 -6.05 -5.76 1.80
CA SER A 21 -5.79 -7.15 1.42
C SER A 21 -5.28 -7.30 -0.01
N VAL A 22 -5.78 -6.46 -0.94
CA VAL A 22 -5.32 -6.45 -2.34
C VAL A 22 -3.88 -5.91 -2.47
N LYS A 23 -3.48 -4.92 -1.66
CA LYS A 23 -2.10 -4.40 -1.67
C LYS A 23 -1.08 -5.39 -1.10
N GLU A 24 -1.47 -6.17 -0.08
CA GLU A 24 -0.62 -7.20 0.55
C GLU A 24 -0.41 -8.41 -0.38
N GLU A 25 -1.50 -8.95 -0.96
CA GLU A 25 -1.43 -10.07 -1.92
C GLU A 25 -0.66 -9.68 -3.20
N SER A 26 -0.80 -8.43 -3.65
CA SER A 26 -0.03 -7.92 -4.80
C SER A 26 1.45 -7.82 -4.51
N PHE A 27 1.84 -7.49 -3.27
CA PHE A 27 3.25 -7.38 -2.90
C PHE A 27 3.93 -8.75 -2.87
N GLU A 28 3.29 -9.75 -2.25
CA GLU A 28 3.83 -11.13 -2.17
C GLU A 28 4.12 -11.68 -3.57
N ARG A 29 3.17 -11.53 -4.50
CA ARG A 29 3.35 -11.96 -5.89
C ARG A 29 4.51 -11.25 -6.60
N MET A 30 4.67 -9.94 -6.38
CA MET A 30 5.79 -9.18 -6.95
C MET A 30 7.13 -9.55 -6.33
N LEU A 31 7.14 -9.89 -5.05
CA LEU A 31 8.33 -10.35 -4.35
C LEU A 31 8.76 -11.72 -4.88
N GLU A 32 7.85 -12.69 -4.91
CA GLU A 32 8.08 -14.04 -5.42
C GLU A 32 8.61 -14.02 -6.86
N ALA A 33 7.93 -13.30 -7.76
CA ALA A 33 8.37 -13.14 -9.14
C ALA A 33 9.77 -12.51 -9.27
N SER A 34 10.12 -11.57 -8.38
CA SER A 34 11.45 -10.94 -8.39
C SER A 34 12.56 -11.85 -7.85
N MET A 35 12.23 -12.78 -6.95
CA MET A 35 13.15 -13.78 -6.41
C MET A 35 13.43 -14.86 -7.44
N ASP A 36 12.40 -15.36 -8.13
CA ASP A 36 12.50 -16.38 -9.17
C ASP A 36 13.32 -15.91 -10.37
N GLU A 37 13.06 -14.70 -10.85
CA GLU A 37 13.77 -14.14 -12.00
C GLU A 37 15.18 -13.64 -11.66
N LYS A 38 15.56 -13.65 -10.37
CA LYS A 38 16.83 -13.11 -9.85
C LYS A 38 17.10 -11.67 -10.32
N ASP A 39 16.05 -10.93 -10.64
CA ASP A 39 16.14 -9.57 -11.14
C ASP A 39 16.26 -8.60 -9.96
N LYS A 40 17.51 -8.20 -9.70
CA LYS A 40 17.86 -7.24 -8.66
C LYS A 40 17.10 -5.90 -8.77
N LYS A 41 16.70 -5.48 -9.98
CA LYS A 41 15.96 -4.23 -10.17
C LYS A 41 14.49 -4.41 -9.78
N LYS A 42 13.86 -5.52 -10.17
CA LYS A 42 12.50 -5.85 -9.75
C LYS A 42 12.40 -6.04 -8.24
N LEU A 43 13.38 -6.70 -7.64
CA LEU A 43 13.43 -6.88 -6.18
C LEU A 43 13.50 -5.53 -5.45
N LEU A 44 14.34 -4.60 -5.94
CA LEU A 44 14.42 -3.25 -5.37
C LEU A 44 13.09 -2.50 -5.53
N ALA A 45 12.44 -2.59 -6.70
CA ALA A 45 11.15 -1.96 -6.96
C ALA A 45 10.05 -2.51 -6.02
N SER A 46 10.02 -3.82 -5.78
CA SER A 46 9.11 -4.44 -4.81
C SER A 46 9.38 -3.90 -3.40
N CYS A 47 10.65 -3.80 -2.99
CA CYS A 47 11.02 -3.22 -1.69
C CYS A 47 10.60 -1.74 -1.56
N GLN A 48 10.71 -0.94 -2.62
CA GLN A 48 10.24 0.45 -2.63
C GLN A 48 8.71 0.54 -2.51
N GLN A 49 7.98 -0.34 -3.19
CA GLN A 49 6.52 -0.40 -3.05
C GLN A 49 6.08 -0.76 -1.64
N PHE A 50 6.80 -1.68 -0.99
CA PHE A 50 6.57 -1.99 0.42
C PHE A 50 6.81 -0.77 1.33
N GLU A 51 7.91 -0.04 1.12
CA GLU A 51 8.19 1.19 1.88
C GLU A 51 7.09 2.24 1.66
N ALA A 52 6.54 2.37 0.45
CA ALA A 52 5.41 3.26 0.18
C ALA A 52 4.15 2.87 0.97
N ILE A 53 3.80 1.58 1.03
CA ILE A 53 2.66 1.09 1.82
C ILE A 53 2.88 1.39 3.31
N PHE A 54 4.08 1.13 3.81
CA PHE A 54 4.43 1.39 5.19
C PHE A 54 4.36 2.89 5.54
N LEU A 55 4.87 3.76 4.66
CA LEU A 55 4.77 5.20 4.82
C LEU A 55 3.32 5.68 4.77
N GLN A 56 2.49 5.13 3.89
CA GLN A 56 1.06 5.43 3.84
C GLN A 56 0.40 5.10 5.19
N MET A 57 0.76 3.96 5.80
CA MET A 57 0.26 3.57 7.12
C MET A 57 0.72 4.54 8.22
N ILE A 58 1.98 4.96 8.21
CA ILE A 58 2.50 5.96 9.14
C ILE A 58 1.74 7.28 9.00
N LEU A 59 1.60 7.81 7.78
CA LEU A 59 0.91 9.08 7.52
C LEU A 59 -0.55 9.04 8.00
N LYS A 60 -1.25 7.95 7.70
CA LYS A 60 -2.62 7.72 8.16
C LYS A 60 -2.70 7.69 9.68
N ASN A 61 -1.79 6.98 10.36
CA ASN A 61 -1.75 6.90 11.82
C ASN A 61 -1.41 8.24 12.46
N MET A 62 -0.46 8.98 11.89
CA MET A 62 -0.11 10.34 12.33
C MET A 62 -1.32 11.27 12.25
N ARG A 63 -2.05 11.25 11.12
CA ARG A 63 -3.28 12.05 10.97
C ARG A 63 -4.37 11.61 11.95
N SER A 64 -4.55 10.32 12.15
CA SER A 64 -5.55 9.77 13.08
C SER A 64 -5.23 10.09 14.55
N SER A 65 -3.98 10.44 14.86
CA SER A 65 -3.55 10.84 16.21
C SER A 65 -3.82 12.31 16.52
N VAL A 66 -4.14 13.13 15.52
CA VAL A 66 -4.59 14.50 15.72
C VAL A 66 -6.07 14.44 16.07
N ASN A 67 -6.42 14.83 17.30
CA ASN A 67 -7.82 14.89 17.72
C ASN A 67 -8.57 15.84 16.78
N GLU A 68 -9.60 15.33 16.11
CA GLU A 68 -10.53 16.16 15.33
C GLU A 68 -11.53 16.84 16.27
N ASP A 69 -11.02 17.66 17.20
CA ASP A 69 -11.81 18.39 18.21
C ASP A 69 -12.57 19.61 17.61
N GLY A 70 -12.80 19.60 16.30
CA GLY A 70 -13.50 20.66 15.59
C GLY A 70 -15.01 20.41 15.54
N PHE A 71 -15.80 21.49 15.59
CA PHE A 71 -17.24 21.46 15.33
C PHE A 71 -17.63 20.95 13.92
N ILE A 72 -16.65 20.72 13.03
CA ILE A 72 -16.82 20.25 11.67
C ILE A 72 -16.63 18.73 11.64
N GLN A 73 -17.68 17.99 11.31
CA GLN A 73 -17.58 16.54 11.10
C GLN A 73 -16.78 16.22 9.84
N LYS A 74 -15.98 15.15 9.90
CA LYS A 74 -15.24 14.63 8.76
C LYS A 74 -16.19 14.12 7.68
N SER A 75 -16.14 14.74 6.50
CA SER A 75 -16.94 14.30 5.35
C SER A 75 -16.32 13.07 4.67
N PHE A 76 -17.16 12.28 4.00
CA PHE A 76 -16.71 11.13 3.21
C PHE A 76 -15.73 11.54 2.10
N ASP A 77 -16.02 12.63 1.40
CA ASP A 77 -15.17 13.15 0.32
C ASP A 77 -13.79 13.57 0.84
N ARG A 78 -13.73 14.16 2.05
CA ARG A 78 -12.48 14.52 2.71
C ARG A 78 -11.66 13.27 3.01
N GLU A 79 -12.28 12.21 3.52
CA GLU A 79 -11.57 10.97 3.82
C GLU A 79 -10.98 10.32 2.56
N ILE A 80 -11.71 10.32 1.45
CA ILE A 80 -11.20 9.82 0.16
C ILE A 80 -10.00 10.66 -0.29
N PHE A 81 -10.14 11.99 -0.27
CA PHE A 81 -9.08 12.89 -0.69
C PHE A 81 -7.82 12.71 0.16
N GLU A 82 -7.96 12.64 1.49
CA GLU A 82 -6.85 12.38 2.41
C GLU A 82 -6.18 11.04 2.15
N GLY A 83 -6.95 9.99 1.86
CA GLY A 83 -6.41 8.67 1.51
C GLY A 83 -5.59 8.69 0.23
N MET A 84 -6.09 9.37 -0.82
CA MET A 84 -5.35 9.56 -2.08
C MET A 84 -4.12 10.43 -1.90
N HIS A 85 -4.21 11.47 -1.07
CA HIS A 85 -3.11 12.37 -0.78
C HIS A 85 -1.97 11.64 -0.07
N ASP A 86 -2.28 10.85 0.96
CA ASP A 86 -1.29 10.02 1.65
C ASP A 86 -0.60 9.03 0.72
N GLU A 87 -1.38 8.40 -0.17
CA GLU A 87 -0.84 7.45 -1.15
C GLU A 87 0.21 8.12 -2.05
N LYS A 88 -0.09 9.31 -2.56
CA LYS A 88 0.84 10.05 -3.42
C LYS A 88 2.08 10.53 -2.68
N ILE A 89 1.91 11.06 -1.47
CA ILE A 89 3.05 11.45 -0.64
C ILE A 89 3.93 10.23 -0.35
N ALA A 90 3.34 9.12 0.09
CA ALA A 90 4.08 7.92 0.44
C ALA A 90 4.83 7.33 -0.75
N GLN A 91 4.21 7.32 -1.94
CA GLN A 91 4.86 6.90 -3.18
C GLN A 91 6.05 7.80 -3.52
N GLN A 92 5.89 9.13 -3.50
CA GLN A 92 6.98 10.07 -3.79
C GLN A 92 8.13 9.95 -2.78
N MET A 93 7.81 9.75 -1.50
CA MET A 93 8.81 9.54 -0.46
C MET A 93 9.62 8.26 -0.71
N ALA A 94 8.96 7.15 -1.04
CA ALA A 94 9.62 5.87 -1.29
C ALA A 94 10.42 5.82 -2.60
N GLU A 95 10.01 6.56 -3.63
CA GLU A 95 10.76 6.74 -4.87
C GLU A 95 12.04 7.58 -4.66
N GLY A 96 11.97 8.55 -3.73
CA GLY A 96 13.10 9.37 -3.32
C GLY A 96 14.02 8.68 -2.31
N GLN A 97 14.41 9.42 -1.26
CA GLN A 97 15.31 8.89 -0.23
C GLN A 97 14.59 7.99 0.79
N GLY A 98 13.26 8.12 0.91
CA GLY A 98 12.45 7.36 1.85
C GLY A 98 12.92 7.48 3.30
N ILE A 99 12.66 6.44 4.07
CA ILE A 99 13.22 6.24 5.42
C ILE A 99 14.36 5.21 5.40
N GLY A 100 14.65 4.63 4.23
CA GLY A 100 15.71 3.66 4.00
C GLY A 100 15.29 2.21 4.25
N LEU A 101 13.99 1.96 4.45
CA LEU A 101 13.47 0.62 4.74
C LEU A 101 13.63 -0.30 3.52
N ALA A 102 13.32 0.21 2.31
CA ALA A 102 13.49 -0.56 1.08
C ALA A 102 14.93 -1.03 0.87
N GLN A 103 15.92 -0.18 1.21
CA GLN A 103 17.33 -0.51 1.06
C GLN A 103 17.78 -1.60 2.04
N GLN A 104 17.30 -1.55 3.29
CA GLN A 104 17.63 -2.57 4.28
C GLN A 104 16.99 -3.90 3.91
N LEU A 105 15.72 -3.89 3.50
CA LEU A 105 15.00 -5.07 3.04
C LEU A 105 15.68 -5.70 1.81
N TYR A 106 16.02 -4.88 0.81
CA TYR A 106 16.77 -5.30 -0.37
C TYR A 106 18.11 -5.96 0.00
N LYS A 107 18.87 -5.38 0.93
CA LYS A 107 20.15 -5.96 1.38
C LYS A 107 19.98 -7.32 2.05
N GLN A 108 18.88 -7.54 2.77
CA GLN A 108 18.59 -8.82 3.41
C GLN A 108 18.17 -9.87 2.37
N LEU A 109 17.21 -9.52 1.50
CA LEU A 109 16.68 -10.44 0.49
C LEU A 109 17.71 -10.79 -0.59
N SER A 110 18.50 -9.81 -1.05
CA SER A 110 19.55 -10.06 -2.04
C SER A 110 20.65 -11.00 -1.53
N LYS A 111 20.95 -10.98 -0.22
CA LYS A 111 21.87 -11.95 0.39
C LYS A 111 21.29 -13.37 0.39
N GLN A 112 19.98 -13.52 0.65
CA GLN A 112 19.32 -14.82 0.62
C GLN A 112 19.35 -15.43 -0.78
N ILE A 113 19.00 -14.65 -1.82
CA ILE A 113 19.08 -15.08 -3.22
C ILE A 113 20.49 -15.53 -3.59
N ILE A 114 21.54 -14.81 -3.16
CA ILE A 114 22.93 -15.20 -3.43
C ILE A 114 23.31 -16.50 -2.68
N THR A 115 22.80 -16.70 -1.47
CA THR A 115 23.13 -17.89 -0.65
C THR A 115 22.53 -19.17 -1.22
N GLU A 116 21.32 -19.12 -1.77
CA GLU A 116 20.70 -20.27 -2.46
C GLU A 116 21.43 -20.68 -3.74
N ASN A 117 22.13 -19.76 -4.41
CA ASN A 117 22.89 -20.07 -5.62
C ASN A 117 24.20 -20.85 -5.38
N ASN A 118 24.67 -20.95 -4.13
CA ASN A 118 25.93 -21.62 -3.76
C ASN A 118 25.72 -23.00 -3.11
N LYS A 119 24.53 -23.58 -3.25
CA LYS A 119 24.19 -24.91 -2.79
C LYS A 119 23.74 -25.76 -3.98
#